data_AF-A0A532UJF6-F1
#
_entry.id   AF-A0A532UJF6-F1
#
_cell.length_a   1.000
_cell.length_b   1.000
_cell.length_c   1.000
_cell.angle_alpha   90.00
_cell.angle_beta   90.00
_cell.angle_gamma   90.00
#
_symmetry.space_group_name_H-M   'P 1'
#
loop_
_entity.id
_entity.type
_entity.pdbx_description
1 polymer ?
#
loop_
_entity_poly.entity_id
_entity_poly.type
_entity_poly.pdbx_seq_one_letter_code
_entity_poly.pdbx_strand_id
1 'polypeptide(L)'
;MRRRLSSAATAVLLFSLLIPGATEEAFSEQQLRKRVRPRRFPSSPDQLNLADIPFKILFETYRRTDGKLNWELYQIDADGSNPINLTQSRDLDEMYPHASPDGTKICFVADKGAGRRRLRNVYYMNIDGTERVEVARNGRQPCWSPDGKSIAYLKGEYERYSTREYATSELSFYDLKTGQNKLHPNRTLHHIYAICWSPDGNWFLGAVHGGMGYSDTIIAFDAQGTRVFDLARWGVKGCRPDLSFDGMKMTWGETDWDLCLADIDLAGRSPRVHNVRKIIGCRSSSKVYHVDLSPDKKYIVFSYGPSTGGQQVGGRAKGWNICVSDLSGKWVKITTDGLHNKEPDWVPIPAADP
;
A
#
# COMPACT_ATOMS: atom_id res chain seq x y z
N MET A 1 42.43 -39.85 31.04
CA MET A 1 41.77 -38.92 32.00
C MET A 1 42.31 -37.53 31.69
N ARG A 2 41.41 -36.55 31.45
CA ARG A 2 41.60 -35.11 31.12
C ARG A 2 42.93 -34.48 31.60
N ARG A 3 43.63 -33.58 30.88
CA ARG A 3 43.17 -32.24 30.41
C ARG A 3 44.29 -31.50 29.60
N ARG A 4 43.86 -30.78 28.55
CA ARG A 4 44.30 -29.46 28.01
C ARG A 4 45.78 -29.20 27.65
N LEU A 5 46.00 -28.95 26.36
CA LEU A 5 47.13 -28.22 25.77
C LEU A 5 46.80 -26.71 25.74
N SER A 6 47.77 -25.87 26.09
CA SER A 6 47.76 -24.41 25.93
C SER A 6 48.81 -23.96 24.91
N SER A 7 48.49 -22.84 24.28
CA SER A 7 49.15 -22.08 23.20
C SER A 7 50.66 -21.88 23.27
N ALA A 8 51.29 -21.85 22.09
CA ALA A 8 52.49 -21.07 21.82
C ALA A 8 52.25 -20.18 20.57
N ALA A 9 52.65 -18.92 20.69
CA ALA A 9 52.54 -17.88 19.69
C ALA A 9 53.70 -17.95 18.68
N THR A 10 53.43 -17.61 17.42
CA THR A 10 54.49 -17.29 16.44
C THR A 10 54.09 -16.01 15.72
N ALA A 11 54.85 -14.95 15.95
CA ALA A 11 54.80 -13.71 15.19
C ALA A 11 55.61 -13.89 13.90
N VAL A 12 55.06 -13.42 12.78
CA VAL A 12 55.81 -13.25 11.52
C VAL A 12 55.64 -11.80 11.08
N LEU A 13 56.77 -11.09 11.01
CA LEU A 13 56.90 -9.76 10.42
C LEU A 13 56.65 -9.83 8.92
N LEU A 14 55.85 -8.89 8.39
CA LEU A 14 55.71 -8.64 6.96
C LEU A 14 56.41 -7.31 6.61
N PHE A 15 57.40 -7.41 5.73
CA PHE A 15 58.11 -6.31 5.09
C PHE A 15 57.16 -5.50 4.19
N SER A 16 57.15 -4.18 4.35
CA SER A 16 56.47 -3.24 3.45
C SER A 16 57.37 -2.91 2.24
N LEU A 17 56.89 -3.25 1.05
CA LEU A 17 57.37 -2.69 -0.21
C LEU A 17 56.37 -1.61 -0.64
N LEU A 18 56.83 -0.36 -0.65
CA LEU A 18 56.09 0.80 -1.14
C LEU A 18 56.01 0.79 -2.67
N ILE A 19 54.80 0.81 -3.22
CA ILE A 19 54.52 1.27 -4.59
C ILE A 19 53.68 2.56 -4.45
N PRO A 20 54.13 3.71 -5.00
CA PRO A 20 53.35 4.95 -4.99
C PRO A 20 52.43 4.98 -6.22
N GLY A 21 51.12 5.10 -6.02
CA GLY A 21 50.18 5.33 -7.13
C GLY A 21 48.78 4.74 -6.96
N ALA A 22 48.13 4.97 -5.82
CA ALA A 22 46.68 4.87 -5.71
C ALA A 22 46.26 5.79 -4.56
N THR A 23 45.82 7.00 -4.88
CA THR A 23 45.01 7.78 -3.94
C THR A 23 43.64 7.11 -3.89
N GLU A 24 43.54 6.03 -3.12
CA GLU A 24 42.28 5.64 -2.51
C GLU A 24 41.92 6.77 -1.54
N GLU A 25 41.16 7.74 -2.04
CA GLU A 25 40.33 8.56 -1.17
C GLU A 25 39.38 7.60 -0.47
N ALA A 26 39.77 7.24 0.75
CA ALA A 26 38.90 6.80 1.81
C ALA A 26 37.83 7.89 2.00
N PHE A 27 36.82 7.88 1.12
CA PHE A 27 35.53 8.50 1.35
C PHE A 27 34.98 7.85 2.59
N SER A 28 35.13 8.58 3.69
CA SER A 28 35.00 8.07 5.03
C SER A 28 33.69 7.29 5.18
N GLU A 29 33.77 6.11 5.79
CA GLU A 29 32.62 5.47 6.42
C GLU A 29 31.93 6.42 7.44
N GLN A 30 32.50 7.58 7.78
CA GLN A 30 31.85 8.63 8.55
C GLN A 30 30.70 9.36 7.82
N GLN A 31 30.52 9.17 6.52
CA GLN A 31 29.23 9.40 5.84
C GLN A 31 28.28 8.18 5.93
N LEU A 32 28.47 7.31 6.94
CA LEU A 32 27.47 6.39 7.47
C LEU A 32 26.15 7.14 7.59
N ARG A 33 25.29 6.90 6.58
CA ARG A 33 23.92 7.38 6.43
C ARG A 33 23.35 7.70 7.81
N LYS A 34 23.07 8.97 8.11
CA LYS A 34 22.23 9.32 9.26
C LYS A 34 20.98 8.45 9.13
N ARG A 35 20.93 7.34 9.89
CA ARG A 35 19.77 6.45 9.87
C ARG A 35 18.64 7.29 10.40
N VAL A 36 17.76 7.73 9.50
CA VAL A 36 16.54 8.43 9.87
C VAL A 36 15.82 7.49 10.81
N ARG A 37 15.69 7.89 12.08
CA ARG A 37 14.98 7.09 13.07
C ARG A 37 13.49 7.23 12.77
N PRO A 38 12.75 6.13 12.61
CA PRO A 38 11.32 6.20 12.35
C PRO A 38 10.61 6.99 13.45
N ARG A 39 9.70 7.87 13.06
CA ARG A 39 8.89 8.64 14.00
C ARG A 39 7.79 7.74 14.56
N ARG A 40 7.80 7.55 15.88
CA ARG A 40 6.93 6.59 16.57
C ARG A 40 5.64 7.16 17.17
N PHE A 41 5.57 8.48 17.26
CA PHE A 41 4.48 9.19 17.92
C PHE A 41 3.95 10.26 16.97
N PRO A 42 2.65 10.58 17.07
CA PRO A 42 2.08 11.66 16.30
C PRO A 42 2.77 12.98 16.68
N SER A 43 3.02 13.80 15.67
CA SER A 43 3.34 15.20 15.78
C SER A 43 2.12 16.01 16.22
N SER A 44 2.36 17.23 16.69
CA SER A 44 1.30 18.22 16.91
C SER A 44 0.72 18.67 15.55
N PRO A 45 -0.59 18.95 15.44
CA PRO A 45 -1.22 19.32 14.16
C PRO A 45 -0.58 20.51 13.45
N ASP A 46 -0.03 21.49 14.18
CA ASP A 46 0.67 22.67 13.64
C ASP A 46 2.01 22.35 12.95
N GLN A 47 2.52 21.12 13.06
CA GLN A 47 3.78 20.73 12.41
C GLN A 47 3.61 20.34 10.94
N LEU A 48 2.38 20.22 10.45
CA LEU A 48 2.04 19.99 9.05
C LEU A 48 0.96 20.97 8.62
N ASN A 49 1.17 21.64 7.49
CA ASN A 49 0.16 22.54 6.91
C ASN A 49 -0.89 21.73 6.14
N LEU A 50 -1.71 20.96 6.86
CA LEU A 50 -2.68 20.05 6.23
C LEU A 50 -3.73 20.78 5.39
N ALA A 51 -4.13 21.98 5.79
CA ALA A 51 -5.11 22.80 5.08
C ALA A 51 -4.60 23.26 3.69
N ASP A 52 -3.28 23.29 3.48
CA ASP A 52 -2.67 23.66 2.20
C ASP A 52 -2.55 22.47 1.23
N ILE A 53 -2.82 21.24 1.70
CA ILE A 53 -2.76 20.04 0.86
C ILE A 53 -4.01 20.02 -0.03
N PRO A 54 -3.87 20.16 -1.35
CA PRO A 54 -4.99 20.36 -2.25
C PRO A 54 -5.67 19.05 -2.63
N PHE A 55 -5.45 17.97 -1.90
CA PHE A 55 -5.96 16.63 -2.22
C PHE A 55 -7.00 16.22 -1.18
N LYS A 56 -7.95 15.39 -1.60
CA LYS A 56 -8.88 14.73 -0.67
C LYS A 56 -8.39 13.32 -0.36
N ILE A 57 -8.96 12.70 0.66
CA ILE A 57 -8.64 11.34 1.06
C ILE A 57 -9.93 10.52 1.06
N LEU A 58 -9.93 9.39 0.36
CA LEU A 58 -10.94 8.33 0.51
C LEU A 58 -10.53 7.39 1.62
N PHE A 59 -11.49 6.75 2.29
CA PHE A 59 -11.23 5.67 3.23
C PHE A 59 -12.49 4.85 3.51
N GLU A 60 -12.32 3.63 4.03
CA GLU A 60 -13.43 2.82 4.54
C GLU A 60 -13.70 3.14 6.02
N THR A 61 -14.97 3.12 6.42
CA THR A 61 -15.37 3.31 7.81
C THR A 61 -16.59 2.46 8.17
N TYR A 62 -16.56 1.80 9.33
CA TYR A 62 -17.70 1.06 9.87
C TYR A 62 -18.47 1.95 10.84
N ARG A 63 -19.69 2.32 10.48
CA ARG A 63 -20.50 3.27 11.24
C ARG A 63 -21.99 3.04 11.03
N ARG A 64 -22.81 3.83 11.74
CA ARG A 64 -24.26 3.75 11.63
C ARG A 64 -24.75 4.72 10.54
N THR A 65 -25.28 4.18 9.44
CA THR A 65 -25.96 4.93 8.39
C THR A 65 -27.44 4.52 8.37
N ASP A 66 -28.35 5.50 8.43
CA ASP A 66 -29.81 5.28 8.44
C ASP A 66 -30.30 4.18 9.39
N GLY A 67 -29.73 4.14 10.60
CA GLY A 67 -30.11 3.20 11.64
C GLY A 67 -29.47 1.81 11.55
N LYS A 68 -28.64 1.51 10.55
CA LYS A 68 -27.93 0.22 10.42
C LYS A 68 -26.42 0.40 10.49
N LEU A 69 -25.71 -0.59 11.04
CA LEU A 69 -24.24 -0.61 11.03
C LEU A 69 -23.70 -1.37 9.82
N ASN A 70 -22.90 -0.71 9.00
CA ASN A 70 -22.34 -1.23 7.76
C ASN A 70 -21.00 -0.53 7.44
N TRP A 71 -20.23 -1.11 6.52
CA TRP A 71 -19.05 -0.45 5.94
C TRP A 71 -19.47 0.53 4.84
N GLU A 72 -18.93 1.73 4.89
CA GLU A 72 -19.18 2.83 3.96
C GLU A 72 -17.85 3.42 3.49
N LEU A 73 -17.88 4.05 2.30
CA LEU A 73 -16.78 4.83 1.76
C LEU A 73 -17.00 6.30 2.08
N TYR A 74 -15.97 6.93 2.64
CA TYR A 74 -15.99 8.35 2.99
C TYR A 74 -14.88 9.09 2.25
N GLN A 75 -15.15 10.36 1.96
CA GLN A 75 -14.15 11.35 1.57
C GLN A 75 -13.94 12.34 2.71
N ILE A 76 -12.73 12.83 2.88
CA ILE A 76 -12.37 13.88 3.85
C ILE A 76 -11.28 14.79 3.28
N ASP A 77 -11.19 15.99 3.80
CA ASP A 77 -10.09 16.91 3.50
C ASP A 77 -8.82 16.43 4.21
N ALA A 78 -7.65 16.81 3.68
CA ALA A 78 -6.36 16.40 4.24
C ALA A 78 -6.13 16.87 5.70
N ASP A 79 -6.87 17.90 6.14
CA ASP A 79 -6.88 18.38 7.53
C ASP A 79 -7.90 17.68 8.43
N GLY A 80 -8.68 16.74 7.89
CA GLY A 80 -9.73 16.02 8.60
C GLY A 80 -11.10 16.73 8.61
N SER A 81 -11.24 17.87 7.92
CA SER A 81 -12.51 18.57 7.79
C SER A 81 -13.38 18.00 6.66
N ASN A 82 -14.63 18.46 6.59
CA ASN A 82 -15.58 18.14 5.52
C ASN A 82 -15.77 16.63 5.21
N PRO A 83 -16.03 15.77 6.21
CA PRO A 83 -16.29 14.36 5.94
C PRO A 83 -17.61 14.16 5.16
N ILE A 84 -17.56 13.44 4.06
CA ILE A 84 -18.71 13.14 3.19
C ILE A 84 -18.87 11.62 3.05
N ASN A 85 -20.10 11.12 3.24
CA ASN A 85 -20.45 9.72 2.95
C ASN A 85 -20.79 9.56 1.47
N LEU A 86 -20.06 8.72 0.74
CA LEU A 86 -20.22 8.55 -0.71
C LEU A 86 -21.20 7.43 -1.09
N THR A 87 -21.38 6.43 -0.23
CA THR A 87 -22.05 5.19 -0.61
C THR A 87 -23.48 5.07 -0.10
N GLN A 88 -23.74 5.55 1.13
CA GLN A 88 -25.04 5.52 1.81
C GLN A 88 -25.80 4.18 1.67
N SER A 89 -25.08 3.05 1.64
CA SER A 89 -25.64 1.77 1.23
C SER A 89 -26.13 0.94 2.40
N ARG A 90 -27.45 0.79 2.56
CA ARG A 90 -28.00 -0.02 3.66
C ARG A 90 -27.60 -1.51 3.60
N ASP A 91 -27.45 -2.10 2.42
CA ASP A 91 -27.36 -3.56 2.24
C ASP A 91 -26.02 -4.06 1.66
N LEU A 92 -25.04 -3.17 1.56
CA LEU A 92 -23.69 -3.49 1.14
C LEU A 92 -22.70 -3.06 2.23
N ASP A 93 -21.67 -3.87 2.43
CA ASP A 93 -20.48 -3.44 3.15
C ASP A 93 -19.46 -2.99 2.08
N GLU A 94 -19.25 -1.68 1.89
CA GLU A 94 -18.37 -1.10 0.86
C GLU A 94 -17.03 -0.64 1.45
N MET A 95 -15.93 -1.06 0.82
CA MET A 95 -14.60 -1.13 1.43
C MET A 95 -13.49 -1.01 0.39
N TYR A 96 -12.25 -0.80 0.83
CA TYR A 96 -11.04 -0.76 -0.02
C TYR A 96 -11.17 0.16 -1.26
N PRO A 97 -11.41 1.46 -1.06
CA PRO A 97 -11.56 2.41 -2.16
C PRO A 97 -10.22 2.79 -2.78
N HIS A 98 -10.21 2.99 -4.09
CA HIS A 98 -9.10 3.61 -4.83
C HIS A 98 -9.64 4.63 -5.84
N ALA A 99 -9.13 5.85 -5.78
CA ALA A 99 -9.45 6.91 -6.72
C ALA A 99 -8.82 6.65 -8.10
N SER A 100 -9.51 7.03 -9.16
CA SER A 100 -8.92 7.01 -10.51
C SER A 100 -7.80 8.05 -10.62
N PRO A 101 -6.84 7.89 -11.54
CA PRO A 101 -5.73 8.83 -11.70
C PRO A 101 -6.15 10.28 -12.02
N ASP A 102 -7.35 10.45 -12.59
CA ASP A 102 -7.97 11.75 -12.88
C ASP A 102 -8.86 12.27 -11.74
N GLY A 103 -9.05 11.51 -10.66
CA GLY A 103 -9.88 11.87 -9.51
C GLY A 103 -11.39 11.84 -9.74
N THR A 104 -11.87 11.41 -10.91
CA THR A 104 -13.30 11.50 -11.26
C THR A 104 -14.12 10.28 -10.83
N LYS A 105 -13.47 9.15 -10.53
CA LYS A 105 -14.11 7.87 -10.20
C LYS A 105 -13.41 7.17 -9.04
N ILE A 106 -14.09 6.16 -8.51
CA ILE A 106 -13.58 5.29 -7.45
C ILE A 106 -13.85 3.85 -7.86
N CYS A 107 -12.85 2.97 -7.70
CA CYS A 107 -13.07 1.54 -7.71
C CYS A 107 -12.96 0.99 -6.28
N PHE A 108 -13.75 -0.03 -5.95
CA PHE A 108 -13.85 -0.52 -4.58
C PHE A 108 -14.39 -1.95 -4.56
N VAL A 109 -14.37 -2.58 -3.38
CA VAL A 109 -15.05 -3.86 -3.17
C VAL A 109 -16.30 -3.67 -2.32
N ALA A 110 -17.34 -4.44 -2.63
CA ALA A 110 -18.52 -4.52 -1.78
C ALA A 110 -18.85 -5.98 -1.44
N ASP A 111 -19.10 -6.26 -0.17
CA ASP A 111 -19.66 -7.54 0.23
C ASP A 111 -21.19 -7.48 0.13
N LYS A 112 -21.74 -8.36 -0.69
CA LYS A 112 -23.19 -8.45 -0.95
C LYS A 112 -23.73 -9.79 -0.46
N GLY A 113 -24.89 -9.76 0.20
CA GLY A 113 -25.58 -10.95 0.72
C GLY A 113 -25.12 -11.37 2.12
N ALA A 114 -25.63 -12.50 2.60
CA ALA A 114 -25.43 -12.98 3.96
C ALA A 114 -25.08 -14.48 4.03
N GLY A 115 -24.46 -14.89 5.14
CA GLY A 115 -24.10 -16.28 5.41
C GLY A 115 -23.28 -16.89 4.27
N ARG A 116 -23.71 -18.07 3.79
CA ARG A 116 -23.03 -18.79 2.70
C ARG A 116 -23.19 -18.15 1.31
N ARG A 117 -24.13 -17.21 1.15
CA ARG A 117 -24.36 -16.48 -0.11
C ARG A 117 -23.63 -15.14 -0.16
N ARG A 118 -22.94 -14.76 0.92
CA ARG A 118 -22.11 -13.55 0.94
C ARG A 118 -21.01 -13.71 -0.11
N LEU A 119 -20.80 -12.68 -0.91
CA LEU A 119 -19.73 -12.63 -1.90
C LEU A 119 -19.12 -11.23 -1.90
N ARG A 120 -17.81 -11.17 -2.17
CA ARG A 120 -17.10 -9.92 -2.40
C ARG A 120 -17.05 -9.66 -3.90
N ASN A 121 -17.58 -8.53 -4.34
CA ASN A 121 -17.59 -8.13 -5.74
C ASN A 121 -16.79 -6.83 -5.90
N VAL A 122 -16.33 -6.57 -7.13
CA VAL A 122 -15.68 -5.31 -7.50
C VAL A 122 -16.69 -4.40 -8.16
N TYR A 123 -16.66 -3.13 -7.79
CA TYR A 123 -17.47 -2.07 -8.36
C TYR A 123 -16.60 -0.87 -8.72
N TYR A 124 -17.15 -0.01 -9.57
CA TYR A 124 -16.73 1.38 -9.63
C TYR A 124 -17.94 2.32 -9.63
N MET A 125 -17.72 3.59 -9.32
CA MET A 125 -18.73 4.65 -9.36
C MET A 125 -18.04 6.01 -9.60
N ASN A 126 -18.83 7.05 -9.85
CA ASN A 126 -18.33 8.43 -9.88
C ASN A 126 -17.89 8.87 -8.47
N ILE A 127 -16.97 9.82 -8.38
CA ILE A 127 -16.44 10.33 -7.10
C ILE A 127 -17.53 10.93 -6.18
N ASP A 128 -18.66 11.34 -6.74
CA ASP A 128 -19.84 11.83 -6.02
C ASP A 128 -20.78 10.73 -5.51
N GLY A 129 -20.47 9.46 -5.76
CA GLY A 129 -21.26 8.29 -5.37
C GLY A 129 -22.28 7.82 -6.41
N THR A 130 -22.44 8.52 -7.54
CA THR A 130 -23.40 8.18 -8.59
C THR A 130 -22.86 7.13 -9.58
N GLU A 131 -23.75 6.60 -10.43
CA GLU A 131 -23.39 5.68 -11.53
C GLU A 131 -22.59 4.44 -11.11
N ARG A 132 -23.05 3.76 -10.07
CA ARG A 132 -22.43 2.53 -9.58
C ARG A 132 -22.58 1.38 -10.59
N VAL A 133 -21.45 0.76 -10.95
CA VAL A 133 -21.37 -0.34 -11.91
C VAL A 133 -20.62 -1.54 -11.30
N GLU A 134 -21.17 -2.74 -11.47
CA GLU A 134 -20.49 -3.99 -11.09
C GLU A 134 -19.44 -4.37 -12.14
N VAL A 135 -18.18 -4.46 -11.72
CA VAL A 135 -17.05 -4.85 -12.58
C VAL A 135 -16.96 -6.37 -12.70
N ALA A 136 -17.02 -7.05 -11.54
CA ALA A 136 -16.84 -8.48 -11.45
C ALA A 136 -17.46 -9.05 -10.17
N ARG A 137 -18.08 -10.22 -10.32
CA ARG A 137 -18.50 -11.06 -9.19
C ARG A 137 -17.33 -11.89 -8.69
N ASN A 138 -17.27 -12.09 -7.38
CA ASN A 138 -16.14 -12.80 -6.73
C ASN A 138 -14.77 -12.21 -7.13
N GLY A 139 -14.66 -10.88 -7.13
CA GLY A 139 -13.44 -10.13 -7.42
C GLY A 139 -12.91 -9.41 -6.18
N ARG A 140 -11.62 -9.11 -6.16
CA ARG A 140 -10.90 -8.55 -5.01
C ARG A 140 -9.77 -7.63 -5.47
N GLN A 141 -9.31 -6.79 -4.54
CA GLN A 141 -8.07 -6.00 -4.70
C GLN A 141 -8.04 -5.22 -6.02
N PRO A 142 -9.07 -4.40 -6.34
CA PRO A 142 -9.07 -3.62 -7.56
C PRO A 142 -8.03 -2.51 -7.52
N CYS A 143 -7.48 -2.14 -8.67
CA CYS A 143 -6.72 -0.91 -8.85
C CYS A 143 -6.95 -0.36 -10.27
N TRP A 144 -6.74 0.94 -10.43
CA TRP A 144 -6.88 1.60 -11.72
C TRP A 144 -5.67 1.37 -12.63
N SER A 145 -5.94 1.28 -13.93
CA SER A 145 -4.92 1.57 -14.95
C SER A 145 -4.47 3.02 -14.87
N PRO A 146 -3.21 3.32 -15.23
CA PRO A 146 -2.68 4.69 -15.15
C PRO A 146 -3.38 5.69 -16.07
N ASP A 147 -4.05 5.22 -17.13
CA ASP A 147 -4.83 6.06 -18.02
C ASP A 147 -6.32 6.16 -17.63
N GLY A 148 -6.73 5.53 -16.53
CA GLY A 148 -8.10 5.55 -16.01
C GLY A 148 -9.13 4.78 -16.83
N LYS A 149 -8.74 4.07 -17.91
CA LYS A 149 -9.71 3.42 -18.82
C LYS A 149 -10.02 1.97 -18.46
N SER A 150 -9.25 1.38 -17.57
CA SER A 150 -9.40 0.01 -17.10
C SER A 150 -9.24 -0.12 -15.60
N ILE A 151 -9.85 -1.16 -15.04
CA ILE A 151 -9.66 -1.60 -13.66
C ILE A 151 -9.04 -3.00 -13.69
N ALA A 152 -7.89 -3.17 -13.05
CA ALA A 152 -7.33 -4.49 -12.79
C ALA A 152 -7.88 -5.03 -11.47
N TYR A 153 -8.15 -6.34 -11.38
CA TYR A 153 -8.60 -6.98 -10.14
C TYR A 153 -8.21 -8.45 -10.10
N LEU A 154 -8.10 -9.01 -8.90
CA LEU A 154 -7.84 -10.43 -8.67
C LEU A 154 -9.14 -11.18 -8.47
N LYS A 155 -9.29 -12.39 -9.03
CA LYS A 155 -10.47 -13.21 -8.71
C LYS A 155 -10.32 -13.80 -7.32
N GLY A 156 -11.45 -14.04 -6.64
CA GLY A 156 -11.48 -14.83 -5.43
C GLY A 156 -11.14 -16.28 -5.73
N GLU A 157 -10.28 -16.88 -4.90
CA GLU A 157 -9.84 -18.27 -5.05
C GLU A 157 -10.99 -19.27 -4.82
N TYR A 158 -11.94 -18.93 -3.94
CA TYR A 158 -13.05 -19.78 -3.55
C TYR A 158 -14.38 -19.08 -3.80
N GLU A 159 -15.41 -19.85 -4.13
CA GLU A 159 -16.82 -19.38 -4.16
C GLU A 159 -17.33 -19.00 -2.76
N ARG A 160 -16.76 -19.62 -1.72
CA ARG A 160 -17.13 -19.29 -0.34
C ARG A 160 -16.49 -17.97 0.07
N TYR A 161 -17.28 -17.09 0.67
CA TYR A 161 -16.79 -15.86 1.28
C TYR A 161 -15.59 -16.10 2.21
N SER A 162 -14.58 -15.25 2.04
CA SER A 162 -13.37 -15.23 2.84
C SER A 162 -12.94 -13.78 3.08
N THR A 163 -12.51 -13.49 4.31
CA THR A 163 -11.86 -12.22 4.67
C THR A 163 -10.34 -12.26 4.47
N ARG A 164 -9.78 -13.41 4.06
CA ARG A 164 -8.35 -13.53 3.73
C ARG A 164 -8.08 -12.77 2.43
N GLU A 165 -7.19 -11.80 2.51
CA GLU A 165 -6.90 -10.88 1.40
C GLU A 165 -6.16 -11.60 0.27
N TYR A 166 -5.27 -12.52 0.65
CA TYR A 166 -4.52 -13.39 -0.25
C TYR A 166 -5.33 -14.57 -0.79
N ALA A 167 -6.63 -14.74 -0.46
CA ALA A 167 -7.44 -15.80 -1.07
C ALA A 167 -7.86 -15.40 -2.50
N THR A 168 -6.86 -15.27 -3.37
CA THR A 168 -6.93 -14.72 -4.71
C THR A 168 -6.26 -15.64 -5.73
N SER A 169 -6.78 -15.61 -6.95
CA SER A 169 -6.26 -16.34 -8.10
C SER A 169 -6.55 -15.57 -9.37
N GLU A 170 -5.64 -15.60 -10.33
CA GLU A 170 -5.72 -14.91 -11.62
C GLU A 170 -5.92 -13.38 -11.52
N LEU A 171 -5.19 -12.64 -12.33
CA LEU A 171 -5.44 -11.20 -12.54
C LEU A 171 -6.32 -11.02 -13.77
N SER A 172 -7.27 -10.09 -13.69
CA SER A 172 -8.16 -9.71 -14.79
C SER A 172 -8.19 -8.20 -14.97
N PHE A 173 -8.51 -7.76 -16.17
CA PHE A 173 -8.72 -6.38 -16.56
C PHE A 173 -10.18 -6.19 -16.97
N TYR A 174 -10.81 -5.16 -16.46
CA TYR A 174 -12.11 -4.68 -16.90
C TYR A 174 -11.92 -3.40 -17.70
N ASP A 175 -12.40 -3.39 -18.94
CA ASP A 175 -12.37 -2.23 -19.82
C ASP A 175 -13.65 -1.40 -19.64
N LEU A 176 -13.53 -0.14 -19.22
CA LEU A 176 -14.68 0.71 -18.89
C LEU A 176 -15.54 1.05 -20.10
N LYS A 177 -14.95 1.08 -21.31
CA LYS A 177 -15.66 1.48 -22.53
C LYS A 177 -16.56 0.36 -23.03
N THR A 178 -16.09 -0.87 -22.99
CA THR A 178 -16.77 -2.06 -23.54
C THR A 178 -17.53 -2.84 -22.47
N GLY A 179 -17.20 -2.63 -21.19
CA GLY A 179 -17.73 -3.41 -20.07
C GLY A 179 -17.21 -4.85 -20.05
N GLN A 180 -16.14 -5.16 -20.78
CA GLN A 180 -15.63 -6.52 -20.92
C GLN A 180 -14.47 -6.82 -19.98
N ASN A 181 -14.44 -8.07 -19.51
CA ASN A 181 -13.37 -8.62 -18.70
C ASN A 181 -12.40 -9.44 -19.57
N LYS A 182 -11.10 -9.16 -19.45
CA LYS A 182 -10.02 -9.93 -20.09
C LYS A 182 -9.03 -10.42 -19.05
N LEU A 183 -8.56 -11.65 -19.19
CA LEU A 183 -7.60 -12.23 -18.26
C LEU A 183 -6.18 -11.78 -18.57
N HIS A 184 -5.40 -11.58 -17.51
CA HIS A 184 -3.98 -11.33 -17.60
C HIS A 184 -3.25 -12.52 -18.25
N PRO A 185 -2.22 -12.30 -19.08
CA PRO A 185 -1.48 -13.37 -19.75
C PRO A 185 -0.80 -14.34 -18.78
N ASN A 186 -0.31 -13.85 -17.64
CA ASN A 186 0.18 -14.71 -16.57
C ASN A 186 -0.98 -15.30 -15.76
N ARG A 187 -1.29 -16.57 -16.00
CA ARG A 187 -2.36 -17.32 -15.32
C ARG A 187 -1.92 -17.98 -14.01
N THR A 188 -0.63 -17.90 -13.67
CA THR A 188 -0.09 -18.50 -12.44
C THR A 188 -0.13 -17.55 -11.26
N LEU A 189 -0.59 -16.31 -11.43
CA LEU A 189 -0.71 -15.32 -10.36
C LEU A 189 -1.78 -15.76 -9.35
N HIS A 190 -1.38 -16.05 -8.13
CA HIS A 190 -2.29 -16.41 -7.02
C HIS A 190 -1.68 -15.99 -5.68
N HIS A 191 -2.51 -15.83 -4.66
CA HIS A 191 -2.13 -15.37 -3.33
C HIS A 191 -1.51 -13.97 -3.28
N ILE A 192 -1.81 -13.16 -4.28
CA ILE A 192 -1.40 -11.75 -4.36
C ILE A 192 -2.50 -10.88 -3.74
N TYR A 193 -2.14 -9.77 -3.12
CA TYR A 193 -3.07 -8.76 -2.63
C TYR A 193 -2.41 -7.39 -2.57
N ALA A 194 -3.22 -6.35 -2.41
CA ALA A 194 -2.81 -4.95 -2.46
C ALA A 194 -1.96 -4.65 -3.70
N ILE A 195 -2.57 -4.87 -4.87
CA ILE A 195 -1.92 -4.60 -6.16
C ILE A 195 -2.02 -3.11 -6.50
N CYS A 196 -0.96 -2.55 -7.09
CA CYS A 196 -0.98 -1.23 -7.69
C CYS A 196 -0.33 -1.28 -9.08
N TRP A 197 -0.89 -0.54 -10.04
CA TRP A 197 -0.38 -0.48 -11.41
C TRP A 197 0.62 0.67 -11.51
N SER A 198 1.79 0.42 -12.10
CA SER A 198 2.78 1.47 -12.32
C SER A 198 2.26 2.56 -13.27
N PRO A 199 2.66 3.83 -13.08
CA PRO A 199 2.25 4.94 -13.93
C PRO A 199 2.63 4.80 -15.41
N ASP A 200 3.71 4.07 -15.71
CA ASP A 200 4.13 3.78 -17.08
C ASP A 200 3.32 2.64 -17.74
N GLY A 201 2.43 1.99 -16.98
CA GLY A 201 1.57 0.91 -17.45
C GLY A 201 2.26 -0.44 -17.62
N ASN A 202 3.56 -0.55 -17.36
CA ASN A 202 4.35 -1.74 -17.67
C ASN A 202 4.39 -2.78 -16.54
N TRP A 203 4.12 -2.38 -15.31
CA TRP A 203 4.33 -3.19 -14.12
C TRP A 203 3.14 -3.14 -13.18
N PHE A 204 3.00 -4.22 -12.40
CA PHE A 204 2.28 -4.20 -11.14
C PHE A 204 3.25 -4.42 -10.00
N LEU A 205 2.98 -3.80 -8.85
CA LEU A 205 3.45 -4.29 -7.56
C LEU A 205 2.32 -5.02 -6.85
N GLY A 206 2.65 -5.95 -5.97
CA GLY A 206 1.69 -6.60 -5.08
C GLY A 206 2.37 -7.35 -3.95
N ALA A 207 1.66 -7.49 -2.83
CA ALA A 207 2.08 -8.36 -1.75
C ALA A 207 1.70 -9.81 -2.07
N VAL A 208 2.55 -10.78 -1.73
CA VAL A 208 2.24 -12.21 -1.84
C VAL A 208 2.36 -12.86 -0.45
N HIS A 209 1.41 -13.73 -0.11
CA HIS A 209 1.43 -14.48 1.16
C HIS A 209 1.63 -15.97 0.91
N GLY A 210 2.84 -16.47 1.19
CA GLY A 210 3.19 -17.89 1.11
C GLY A 210 2.74 -18.62 -0.18
N GLY A 211 2.81 -17.94 -1.34
CA GLY A 211 2.29 -18.42 -2.63
C GLY A 211 3.28 -18.25 -3.77
N MET A 212 3.08 -18.98 -4.88
CA MET A 212 3.95 -18.95 -6.07
C MET A 212 5.45 -19.23 -5.82
N GLY A 213 5.80 -19.86 -4.70
CA GLY A 213 7.20 -20.09 -4.30
C GLY A 213 7.86 -18.91 -3.58
N TYR A 214 7.11 -17.85 -3.23
CA TYR A 214 7.58 -16.73 -2.44
C TYR A 214 7.15 -16.84 -0.98
N SER A 215 7.95 -16.27 -0.08
CA SER A 215 7.55 -15.98 1.29
C SER A 215 6.62 -14.75 1.35
N ASP A 216 6.31 -14.28 2.56
CA ASP A 216 5.61 -13.01 2.74
C ASP A 216 6.49 -11.84 2.28
N THR A 217 6.24 -11.35 1.07
CA THR A 217 7.07 -10.36 0.38
C THR A 217 6.25 -9.50 -0.58
N ILE A 218 6.92 -8.51 -1.16
CA ILE A 218 6.41 -7.69 -2.25
C ILE A 218 7.10 -8.12 -3.53
N ILE A 219 6.29 -8.38 -4.56
CA ILE A 219 6.75 -8.72 -5.90
C ILE A 219 6.40 -7.60 -6.88
N ALA A 220 7.20 -7.49 -7.92
CA ALA A 220 6.87 -6.74 -9.12
C ALA A 220 6.65 -7.72 -10.28
N PHE A 221 5.65 -7.49 -11.12
CA PHE A 221 5.38 -8.38 -12.25
C PHE A 221 4.89 -7.61 -13.48
N ASP A 222 5.12 -8.17 -14.67
CA ASP A 222 4.73 -7.54 -15.92
C ASP A 222 3.21 -7.31 -15.97
N ALA A 223 2.77 -6.15 -16.47
CA ALA A 223 1.35 -5.89 -16.70
C ALA A 223 0.78 -6.59 -17.95
N GLN A 224 1.63 -6.94 -18.91
CA GLN A 224 1.24 -7.59 -20.17
C GLN A 224 2.09 -8.83 -20.48
N GLY A 225 2.86 -9.31 -19.50
CA GLY A 225 3.82 -10.41 -19.66
C GLY A 225 3.66 -11.45 -18.58
N THR A 226 4.71 -12.25 -18.36
CA THR A 226 4.70 -13.35 -17.39
C THR A 226 5.83 -13.30 -16.38
N ARG A 227 6.71 -12.29 -16.46
CA ARG A 227 7.85 -12.19 -15.54
C ARG A 227 7.39 -11.68 -14.17
N VAL A 228 8.00 -12.22 -13.13
CA VAL A 228 7.79 -11.86 -11.73
C VAL A 228 9.15 -11.71 -11.06
N PHE A 229 9.30 -10.67 -10.24
CA PHE A 229 10.54 -10.29 -9.57
C PHE A 229 10.27 -10.11 -8.07
N ASP A 230 11.01 -10.85 -7.23
CA ASP A 230 10.97 -10.67 -5.78
C ASP A 230 11.77 -9.43 -5.37
N LEU A 231 11.11 -8.46 -4.76
CA LEU A 231 11.75 -7.24 -4.30
C LEU A 231 12.47 -7.42 -2.95
N ALA A 232 12.30 -8.57 -2.27
CA ALA A 232 13.00 -8.90 -1.01
C ALA A 232 14.53 -8.81 -1.14
N ARG A 233 15.07 -8.99 -2.36
CA ARG A 233 16.50 -8.89 -2.62
C ARG A 233 17.08 -7.49 -2.36
N TRP A 234 16.23 -6.46 -2.34
CA TRP A 234 16.59 -5.09 -1.93
C TRP A 234 16.12 -4.74 -0.52
N GLY A 235 15.63 -5.72 0.24
CA GLY A 235 15.06 -5.51 1.58
C GLY A 235 13.60 -5.06 1.57
N VAL A 236 12.90 -5.12 0.44
CA VAL A 236 11.46 -4.82 0.37
C VAL A 236 10.69 -6.08 0.76
N LYS A 237 10.30 -6.15 2.04
CA LYS A 237 9.48 -7.22 2.61
C LYS A 237 8.24 -6.62 3.28
N GLY A 238 7.23 -7.44 3.52
CA GLY A 238 5.96 -6.99 4.11
C GLY A 238 4.85 -6.92 3.07
N CYS A 239 3.99 -5.91 3.13
CA CYS A 239 2.79 -5.85 2.30
C CYS A 239 2.34 -4.43 1.96
N ARG A 240 1.29 -4.36 1.13
CA ARG A 240 0.61 -3.11 0.71
C ARG A 240 1.59 -2.09 0.12
N PRO A 241 2.28 -2.45 -0.98
CA PRO A 241 3.04 -1.48 -1.73
C PRO A 241 2.11 -0.42 -2.33
N ASP A 242 2.64 0.78 -2.47
CA ASP A 242 2.09 1.80 -3.33
C ASP A 242 3.23 2.56 -4.04
N LEU A 243 2.92 3.18 -5.18
CA LEU A 243 3.83 3.91 -6.06
C LEU A 243 3.44 5.38 -6.16
N SER A 244 4.44 6.26 -6.20
CA SER A 244 4.18 7.65 -6.58
C SER A 244 3.66 7.75 -8.02
N PHE A 245 2.92 8.83 -8.31
CA PHE A 245 2.35 9.12 -9.63
C PHE A 245 3.37 9.22 -10.78
N ASP A 246 4.64 9.45 -10.48
CA ASP A 246 5.74 9.44 -11.47
C ASP A 246 6.49 8.10 -11.54
N GLY A 247 6.13 7.13 -10.70
CA GLY A 247 6.75 5.81 -10.64
C GLY A 247 8.17 5.80 -10.09
N MET A 248 8.62 6.89 -9.44
CA MET A 248 10.00 7.01 -8.93
C MET A 248 10.15 6.68 -7.45
N LYS A 249 9.05 6.58 -6.69
CA LYS A 249 9.03 6.22 -5.26
C LYS A 249 8.05 5.10 -4.99
N MET A 250 8.36 4.33 -3.95
CA MET A 250 7.44 3.35 -3.39
C MET A 250 7.35 3.47 -1.87
N THR A 251 6.17 3.23 -1.33
CA THR A 251 5.90 3.10 0.11
C THR A 251 5.31 1.71 0.39
N TRP A 252 5.51 1.18 1.59
CA TRP A 252 4.87 -0.09 2.01
C TRP A 252 4.92 -0.28 3.52
N GLY A 253 4.13 -1.22 4.04
CA GLY A 253 4.25 -1.70 5.42
C GLY A 253 5.22 -2.86 5.51
N GLU A 254 6.36 -2.70 6.20
CA GLU A 254 7.34 -3.79 6.36
C GLU A 254 6.94 -4.76 7.48
N THR A 255 6.41 -4.21 8.57
CA THR A 255 5.91 -4.96 9.73
C THR A 255 4.57 -4.37 10.16
N ASP A 256 3.93 -4.96 11.18
CA ASP A 256 2.76 -4.37 11.85
C ASP A 256 3.03 -2.96 12.39
N TRP A 257 4.30 -2.57 12.55
CA TRP A 257 4.70 -1.38 13.28
C TRP A 257 5.52 -0.39 12.46
N ASP A 258 5.92 -0.72 11.24
CA ASP A 258 6.87 0.07 10.45
C ASP A 258 6.36 0.30 9.02
N LEU A 259 6.38 1.57 8.60
CA LEU A 259 6.19 1.96 7.20
C LEU A 259 7.50 2.42 6.59
N CYS A 260 7.73 2.01 5.35
CA CYS A 260 8.96 2.22 4.61
C CYS A 260 8.75 3.11 3.39
N LEU A 261 9.84 3.72 2.94
CA LEU A 261 9.92 4.51 1.73
C LEU A 261 11.22 4.16 0.99
N ALA A 262 11.16 4.09 -0.33
CA ALA A 262 12.30 3.83 -1.19
C ALA A 262 12.16 4.58 -2.52
N ASP A 263 13.30 4.70 -3.22
CA ASP A 263 13.29 5.07 -4.63
C ASP A 263 13.20 3.77 -5.46
N ILE A 264 12.42 3.79 -6.54
CA ILE A 264 12.21 2.65 -7.42
C ILE A 264 12.49 3.05 -8.87
N ASP A 265 13.16 2.17 -9.61
CA ASP A 265 13.40 2.29 -11.06
C ASP A 265 12.66 1.16 -11.77
N LEU A 266 11.68 1.55 -12.59
CA LEU A 266 10.84 0.68 -13.40
C LEU A 266 11.11 0.79 -14.90
N ALA A 267 12.01 1.69 -15.34
CA ALA A 267 12.26 1.95 -16.76
C ALA A 267 13.05 0.82 -17.45
N GLY A 268 13.80 0.03 -16.66
CA GLY A 268 14.60 -1.07 -17.16
C GLY A 268 13.80 -2.36 -17.44
N ARG A 269 14.50 -3.39 -17.92
CA ARG A 269 13.91 -4.73 -18.13
C ARG A 269 13.54 -5.46 -16.83
N SER A 270 14.05 -5.00 -15.70
CA SER A 270 13.79 -5.54 -14.37
C SER A 270 13.73 -4.38 -13.37
N PRO A 271 12.79 -4.38 -12.42
CA PRO A 271 12.71 -3.37 -11.38
C PRO A 271 13.97 -3.30 -10.53
N ARG A 272 14.28 -2.13 -9.99
CA ARG A 272 15.35 -1.94 -9.01
C ARG A 272 14.87 -1.03 -7.89
N VAL A 273 15.27 -1.33 -6.66
CA VAL A 273 14.90 -0.53 -5.49
C VAL A 273 16.16 -0.03 -4.78
N HIS A 274 16.15 1.24 -4.42
CA HIS A 274 17.26 1.94 -3.80
C HIS A 274 16.79 2.74 -2.58
N ASN A 275 17.72 3.12 -1.70
CA ASN A 275 17.46 4.03 -0.59
C ASN A 275 16.30 3.61 0.35
N VAL A 276 16.13 2.30 0.53
CA VAL A 276 15.16 1.69 1.45
C VAL A 276 15.38 2.20 2.87
N ARG A 277 14.34 2.79 3.45
CA ARG A 277 14.36 3.30 4.83
C ARG A 277 12.99 3.24 5.47
N LYS A 278 12.96 2.98 6.77
CA LYS A 278 11.78 3.16 7.62
C LYS A 278 11.59 4.64 7.92
N ILE A 279 10.37 5.14 7.77
CA ILE A 279 10.03 6.56 8.00
C ILE A 279 9.07 6.72 9.18
N ILE A 280 8.11 5.81 9.33
CA ILE A 280 7.08 5.83 10.37
C ILE A 280 7.18 4.53 11.14
N GLY A 281 7.06 4.64 12.46
CA GLY A 281 6.98 3.51 13.36
C GLY A 281 5.80 3.65 14.34
N CYS A 282 5.50 2.61 15.10
CA CYS A 282 4.66 2.74 16.30
C CYS A 282 5.10 1.78 17.42
N ARG A 283 4.47 1.88 18.59
CA ARG A 283 4.65 0.92 19.69
C ARG A 283 3.86 -0.36 19.39
N SER A 284 4.27 -1.49 19.97
CA SER A 284 3.60 -2.79 19.79
C SER A 284 2.15 -2.86 20.28
N SER A 285 1.71 -1.88 21.07
CA SER A 285 0.31 -1.66 21.46
C SER A 285 -0.57 -1.11 20.34
N SER A 286 0.02 -0.78 19.19
CA SER A 286 -0.64 -0.17 18.04
C SER A 286 -0.11 -0.78 16.75
N LYS A 287 -0.74 -0.43 15.62
CA LYS A 287 -0.32 -0.83 14.28
C LYS A 287 -0.38 0.33 13.30
N VAL A 288 0.42 0.24 12.24
CA VAL A 288 0.39 1.15 11.07
C VAL A 288 0.25 0.35 9.79
N TYR A 289 -0.69 0.73 8.92
CA TYR A 289 -1.07 -0.02 7.72
C TYR A 289 -1.65 0.89 6.65
N HIS A 290 -1.98 0.32 5.48
CA HIS A 290 -2.78 0.95 4.42
C HIS A 290 -2.19 2.27 3.92
N VAL A 291 -1.03 2.20 3.27
CA VAL A 291 -0.26 3.37 2.87
C VAL A 291 -0.54 3.77 1.43
N ASP A 292 -0.53 5.07 1.18
CA ASP A 292 -0.65 5.63 -0.17
C ASP A 292 0.13 6.96 -0.29
N LEU A 293 0.77 7.20 -1.44
CA LEU A 293 1.61 8.37 -1.71
C LEU A 293 0.81 9.48 -2.41
N SER A 294 0.95 10.71 -1.93
CA SER A 294 0.23 11.85 -2.52
C SER A 294 0.65 12.10 -3.98
N PRO A 295 -0.24 12.65 -4.83
CA PRO A 295 0.08 12.95 -6.22
C PRO A 295 1.29 13.87 -6.40
N ASP A 296 1.51 14.82 -5.47
CA ASP A 296 2.68 15.72 -5.48
C ASP A 296 3.94 15.12 -4.83
N LYS A 297 3.85 13.88 -4.32
CA LYS A 297 4.95 13.10 -3.75
C LYS A 297 5.54 13.69 -2.47
N LYS A 298 4.78 14.51 -1.75
CA LYS A 298 5.24 15.14 -0.50
C LYS A 298 4.68 14.47 0.74
N TYR A 299 3.57 13.76 0.59
CA TYR A 299 2.82 13.22 1.71
C TYR A 299 2.53 11.73 1.54
N ILE A 300 2.29 11.09 2.68
CA ILE A 300 1.80 9.71 2.77
C ILE A 300 0.54 9.76 3.61
N VAL A 301 -0.53 9.13 3.14
CA VAL A 301 -1.69 8.82 3.98
C VAL A 301 -1.59 7.38 4.45
N PHE A 302 -2.00 7.13 5.69
CA PHE A 302 -1.98 5.78 6.25
C PHE A 302 -2.98 5.60 7.39
N SER A 303 -3.20 4.35 7.80
CA SER A 303 -4.02 4.00 8.94
C SER A 303 -3.17 3.72 10.19
N TYR A 304 -3.60 4.23 11.34
CA TYR A 304 -3.02 3.95 12.66
C TYR A 304 -4.10 3.44 13.61
N GLY A 305 -3.87 2.31 14.29
CA GLY A 305 -4.91 1.67 15.08
C GLY A 305 -4.43 0.76 16.21
N PRO A 306 -5.36 0.05 16.87
CA PRO A 306 -5.06 -0.86 17.98
C PRO A 306 -4.24 -2.08 17.54
N SER A 307 -3.51 -2.69 18.47
CA SER A 307 -2.75 -3.93 18.23
C SER A 307 -3.61 -5.17 18.03
N THR A 308 -4.89 -5.12 18.39
CA THR A 308 -5.81 -6.25 18.30
C THR A 308 -7.05 -5.92 17.47
N GLY A 309 -7.68 -6.96 16.93
CA GLY A 309 -8.86 -6.85 16.07
C GLY A 309 -8.51 -6.88 14.58
N GLY A 310 -9.51 -6.60 13.74
CA GLY A 310 -9.38 -6.77 12.29
C GLY A 310 -8.66 -5.60 11.62
N GLN A 311 -7.45 -5.84 11.10
CA GLN A 311 -6.69 -4.89 10.28
C GLN A 311 -7.01 -5.01 8.80
N GLN A 312 -7.33 -6.21 8.32
CA GLN A 312 -7.66 -6.51 6.93
C GLN A 312 -8.87 -5.73 6.42
N VAL A 313 -9.09 -5.69 5.10
CA VAL A 313 -10.27 -5.11 4.46
C VAL A 313 -11.57 -5.59 5.12
N GLY A 314 -12.35 -4.66 5.67
CA GLY A 314 -13.59 -4.96 6.40
C GLY A 314 -13.42 -5.54 7.80
N GLY A 315 -12.18 -5.60 8.27
CA GLY A 315 -11.80 -5.98 9.62
C GLY A 315 -12.33 -4.95 10.62
N ARG A 316 -13.03 -5.46 11.63
CA ARG A 316 -13.60 -4.61 12.69
C ARG A 316 -12.61 -4.48 13.85
N ALA A 317 -12.12 -3.28 14.05
CA ALA A 317 -11.53 -2.82 15.31
C ALA A 317 -11.83 -1.32 15.49
N LYS A 318 -12.36 -0.92 16.65
CA LYS A 318 -12.60 0.49 16.96
C LYS A 318 -11.27 1.20 17.25
N GLY A 319 -11.18 2.48 16.93
CA GLY A 319 -9.99 3.30 17.16
C GLY A 319 -8.93 3.22 16.07
N TRP A 320 -9.28 2.69 14.89
CA TRP A 320 -8.47 2.92 13.68
C TRP A 320 -8.72 4.33 13.16
N ASN A 321 -7.64 5.04 12.83
CA ASN A 321 -7.67 6.43 12.39
C ASN A 321 -6.87 6.61 11.10
N ILE A 322 -7.32 7.55 10.27
CA ILE A 322 -6.54 8.03 9.14
C ILE A 322 -5.52 9.05 9.64
N CYS A 323 -4.32 8.98 9.08
CA CYS A 323 -3.18 9.80 9.42
C CYS A 323 -2.50 10.32 8.14
N VAL A 324 -1.92 11.51 8.22
CA VAL A 324 -1.12 12.10 7.14
C VAL A 324 0.30 12.31 7.65
N SER A 325 1.30 12.02 6.82
CA SER A 325 2.72 12.22 7.10
C SER A 325 3.39 12.99 5.98
N ASP A 326 4.41 13.78 6.31
CA ASP A 326 5.43 14.17 5.33
C ASP A 326 6.42 13.01 5.07
N LEU A 327 7.29 13.14 4.06
CA LEU A 327 8.31 12.12 3.76
C LEU A 327 9.46 12.04 4.78
N SER A 328 9.50 12.95 5.77
CA SER A 328 10.44 12.87 6.90
C SER A 328 9.91 11.99 8.04
N GLY A 329 8.64 11.57 7.94
CA GLY A 329 7.93 10.77 8.92
C GLY A 329 7.22 11.60 10.00
N LYS A 330 7.17 12.94 9.92
CA LYS A 330 6.30 13.70 10.82
C LYS A 330 4.86 13.41 10.41
N TRP A 331 4.04 12.93 11.34
CA TRP A 331 2.69 12.50 11.02
C TRP A 331 1.67 12.92 12.07
N VAL A 332 0.44 13.12 11.64
CA VAL A 332 -0.68 13.60 12.45
C VAL A 332 -1.91 12.71 12.20
N LYS A 333 -2.73 12.50 13.24
CA LYS A 333 -4.03 11.83 13.08
C LYS A 333 -5.04 12.86 12.62
N ILE A 334 -5.77 12.55 11.55
CA ILE A 334 -6.79 13.46 10.98
C ILE A 334 -8.22 13.01 11.30
N THR A 335 -8.41 11.73 11.66
CA THR A 335 -9.65 11.26 12.30
C THR A 335 -9.38 10.91 13.76
N THR A 336 -10.35 11.15 14.65
CA THR A 336 -10.29 10.78 16.08
C THR A 336 -11.66 10.38 16.65
N ASP A 337 -12.60 9.98 15.79
CA ASP A 337 -14.00 9.69 16.12
C ASP A 337 -14.22 8.34 16.84
N GLY A 338 -13.16 7.55 17.02
CA GLY A 338 -13.22 6.23 17.65
C GLY A 338 -13.85 5.14 16.77
N LEU A 339 -14.06 5.42 15.48
CA LEU A 339 -14.63 4.49 14.52
C LEU A 339 -13.54 3.58 13.93
N HIS A 340 -13.81 3.02 12.75
CA HIS A 340 -13.02 1.97 12.12
C HIS A 340 -12.36 2.45 10.82
N ASN A 341 -11.71 3.61 10.84
CA ASN A 341 -11.26 4.29 9.63
C ASN A 341 -9.97 3.66 9.09
N LYS A 342 -10.01 3.03 7.91
CA LYS A 342 -8.88 2.28 7.31
C LYS A 342 -8.82 2.44 5.79
N GLU A 343 -7.83 1.82 5.15
CA GLU A 343 -7.69 1.74 3.69
C GLU A 343 -7.80 3.13 3.00
N PRO A 344 -7.00 4.13 3.42
CA PRO A 344 -7.04 5.43 2.81
C PRO A 344 -6.34 5.46 1.45
N ASP A 345 -6.81 6.35 0.59
CA ASP A 345 -6.28 6.57 -0.75
C ASP A 345 -6.43 8.07 -1.10
N TRP A 346 -5.42 8.66 -1.70
CA TRP A 346 -5.45 10.06 -2.11
C TRP A 346 -6.32 10.23 -3.35
N VAL A 347 -7.16 11.26 -3.35
CA VAL A 347 -7.91 11.71 -4.53
C VAL A 347 -7.12 12.84 -5.18
N PRO A 348 -6.59 12.63 -6.41
CA PRO A 348 -6.12 13.73 -7.23
C PRO A 348 -7.29 14.69 -7.45
N ILE A 349 -7.10 15.98 -7.19
CA ILE A 349 -8.09 16.96 -7.62
C ILE A 349 -7.73 17.32 -9.07
N PRO A 350 -8.66 17.20 -10.03
CA PRO A 350 -8.44 17.71 -11.38
C PRO A 350 -7.92 19.15 -11.27
N ALA A 351 -6.85 19.48 -11.99
CA ALA A 351 -6.51 20.90 -12.13
C ALA A 351 -7.79 21.61 -12.60
N ALA A 352 -8.19 22.68 -11.90
CA ALA A 352 -9.26 23.52 -12.41
C ALA A 352 -8.88 23.90 -13.85
N ASP A 353 -9.77 23.67 -14.81
CA ASP A 353 -9.54 24.12 -16.18
C ASP A 353 -9.17 25.61 -16.13
N PRO A 354 -8.00 26.01 -16.67
CA PRO A 354 -7.47 27.37 -16.53
C PRO A 354 -8.33 28.43 -17.20
#